data_AF-A0A7C2AD55-F1
#
_entry.id   AF-A0A7C2AD55-F1
#
_cell.length_a   1.000
_cell.length_b   1.000
_cell.length_c   1.000
_cell.angle_alpha   90.00
_cell.angle_beta   90.00
_cell.angle_gamma   90.00
#
_symmetry.space_group_name_H-M   'P 1'
#
loop_
_entity.id
_entity.type
_entity.pdbx_description
1 polymer ?
#
loop_
_entity_poly.entity_id
_entity_poly.type
_entity_poly.pdbx_seq_one_letter_code
_entity_poly.pdbx_strand_id
1 'polypeptide(L)'
;MKIPFLTHVPMKPGVIAILLGLTTLSAHSDDWGDDEETLEIERIFVVTADDKPTTHPFYGVGHKRGMDVDGVPGKELVLTRGKNYAFRVDTDIKHDFYLSTEAVGWGASVLAEGVEGNFTYDGIVTIETTNKTPREFYYACRNHKYMGGKIHLVNAGEEDKVELGKIDISKLPPTKPPRPVSEHTVKQKISFADMFVSQSSAAKRVGNSDNDKAKVAYTDAHDRLNKAKIALEAGDLVLALEEVDESLRSMSTAARLVPTPEQLEEQKLKFAALMEEVKVFEESYKRNVERMEKSGRTDVRDHLSYAELESTIEAAESLRDMKEISAANRLMMNLQRTITTALGKILDNQTVVYDKTFESPQEEYEYELARYLSYEELVPLAIEQKRPSKRAIELMDQFVVKGKDIYQQSKPVAEQKDYKNAILMLQGATFQIQRALRMVGVR
;
A
#
# COMPACT_ATOMS: atom_id res chain seq x y z
N MET A 1 75.06 8.54 -58.58
CA MET A 1 73.59 8.48 -58.78
C MET A 1 72.94 9.53 -57.87
N LYS A 2 71.70 10.00 -58.13
CA LYS A 2 71.05 11.14 -57.40
C LYS A 2 70.66 10.70 -55.96
N ILE A 3 71.02 11.34 -54.83
CA ILE A 3 70.72 12.71 -54.31
C ILE A 3 69.17 12.94 -54.15
N PRO A 4 68.59 13.39 -52.99
CA PRO A 4 68.91 13.20 -51.54
C PRO A 4 67.66 13.28 -50.55
N PHE A 5 67.88 13.58 -49.25
CA PHE A 5 67.04 14.40 -48.30
C PHE A 5 65.69 13.88 -47.71
N LEU A 6 65.17 14.34 -46.53
CA LEU A 6 65.61 15.35 -45.52
C LEU A 6 65.23 14.97 -44.04
N THR A 7 65.78 15.73 -43.07
CA THR A 7 65.65 15.80 -41.57
C THR A 7 64.27 16.33 -41.05
N HIS A 8 63.92 16.60 -39.75
CA HIS A 8 64.53 16.83 -38.40
C HIS A 8 63.52 16.39 -37.28
N VAL A 9 63.77 16.12 -35.97
CA VAL A 9 64.91 16.13 -35.00
C VAL A 9 65.32 17.48 -34.35
N PRO A 10 65.29 17.72 -33.00
CA PRO A 10 64.64 17.02 -31.85
C PRO A 10 64.00 17.96 -30.74
N MET A 11 63.69 17.43 -29.55
CA MET A 11 63.26 18.20 -28.33
C MET A 11 64.42 18.76 -27.47
N LYS A 12 64.15 19.79 -26.63
CA LYS A 12 64.54 19.87 -25.18
C LYS A 12 63.79 21.02 -24.42
N PRO A 13 63.78 21.05 -23.06
CA PRO A 13 62.75 21.76 -22.27
C PRO A 13 63.22 23.06 -21.56
N GLY A 14 62.26 23.74 -20.90
CA GLY A 14 62.48 24.81 -19.91
C GLY A 14 61.29 24.97 -18.96
N VAL A 15 61.52 25.50 -17.75
CA VAL A 15 60.52 25.75 -16.70
C VAL A 15 60.83 27.09 -16.04
N ILE A 16 59.80 27.90 -15.71
CA ILE A 16 59.63 28.73 -14.48
C ILE A 16 58.39 29.65 -14.62
N ALA A 17 57.71 29.88 -13.49
CA ALA A 17 56.42 30.58 -13.34
C ALA A 17 56.48 32.12 -13.47
N ILE A 18 55.30 32.80 -13.47
CA ILE A 18 54.92 33.82 -12.45
C ILE A 18 53.49 34.42 -12.64
N LEU A 19 52.81 34.66 -11.50
CA LEU A 19 51.65 35.51 -11.17
C LEU A 19 50.31 35.54 -11.97
N LEU A 20 49.22 35.35 -11.19
CA LEU A 20 48.03 36.21 -11.03
C LEU A 20 47.66 37.21 -12.15
N GLY A 21 46.43 37.07 -12.69
CA GLY A 21 45.71 38.11 -13.42
C GLY A 21 44.19 37.89 -13.33
N LEU A 22 43.46 38.84 -12.73
CA LEU A 22 42.01 38.74 -12.51
C LEU A 22 41.26 39.67 -13.49
N THR A 23 40.58 39.09 -14.50
CA THR A 23 39.65 39.83 -15.39
C THR A 23 38.51 38.94 -15.86
N THR A 24 37.29 39.47 -15.82
CA THR A 24 36.07 38.85 -16.34
C THR A 24 35.92 39.03 -17.85
N LEU A 25 35.32 38.06 -18.57
CA LEU A 25 33.93 38.14 -19.08
C LEU A 25 33.57 36.97 -20.06
N SER A 26 32.32 36.52 -20.01
CA SER A 26 31.57 35.82 -21.09
C SER A 26 32.01 34.43 -21.62
N ALA A 27 31.42 33.41 -21.01
CA ALA A 27 30.69 32.30 -21.67
C ALA A 27 31.33 31.54 -22.88
N HIS A 28 31.71 30.29 -22.61
CA HIS A 28 31.10 29.17 -23.31
C HIS A 28 30.57 28.17 -22.27
N SER A 29 29.41 27.56 -22.54
CA SER A 29 28.72 26.65 -21.63
C SER A 29 28.93 25.20 -22.09
N ASP A 30 29.44 24.36 -21.19
CA ASP A 30 29.24 22.91 -21.24
C ASP A 30 28.44 22.51 -20.00
N ASP A 31 27.42 21.70 -20.21
CA ASP A 31 26.29 21.46 -19.31
C ASP A 31 26.46 20.17 -18.52
N TRP A 32 26.58 20.28 -17.19
CA TRP A 32 26.56 19.18 -16.23
C TRP A 32 25.93 19.68 -14.92
N GLY A 33 24.60 19.76 -14.89
CA GLY A 33 23.83 20.02 -13.68
C GLY A 33 23.71 18.77 -12.81
N ASP A 34 24.57 18.65 -11.79
CA ASP A 34 24.35 17.74 -10.65
C ASP A 34 23.28 18.34 -9.72
N ASP A 35 22.04 18.39 -10.18
CA ASP A 35 20.87 18.78 -9.38
C ASP A 35 20.49 17.64 -8.42
N GLU A 36 21.22 17.50 -7.30
CA GLU A 36 20.75 16.71 -6.16
C GLU A 36 19.46 17.34 -5.60
N GLU A 37 18.30 16.79 -5.99
CA GLU A 37 16.98 17.27 -5.57
C GLU A 37 16.77 17.05 -4.06
N THR A 38 17.20 18.02 -3.25
CA THR A 38 17.14 17.94 -1.79
C THR A 38 15.68 17.88 -1.32
N LEU A 39 15.29 16.71 -0.81
CA LEU A 39 13.92 16.36 -0.44
C LEU A 39 13.40 17.26 0.71
N GLU A 40 12.64 18.31 0.37
CA GLU A 40 12.20 19.34 1.33
C GLU A 40 11.27 18.75 2.40
N ILE A 41 11.75 18.68 3.65
CA ILE A 41 10.99 18.20 4.81
C ILE A 41 10.22 19.37 5.46
N GLU A 42 8.89 19.35 5.31
CA GLU A 42 7.95 20.32 5.90
C GLU A 42 8.02 20.34 7.43
N ARG A 43 8.15 19.15 8.06
CA ARG A 43 8.26 19.03 9.51
C ARG A 43 8.93 17.73 9.95
N ILE A 44 9.76 17.85 10.99
CA ILE A 44 10.27 16.72 11.78
C ILE A 44 9.43 16.59 13.07
N PHE A 45 8.87 15.42 13.31
CA PHE A 45 8.22 15.01 14.56
C PHE A 45 9.24 14.28 15.45
N VAL A 46 9.11 14.39 16.77
CA VAL A 46 9.92 13.59 17.72
C VAL A 46 9.08 12.48 18.30
N VAL A 47 9.49 11.23 18.12
CA VAL A 47 8.80 10.04 18.63
C VAL A 47 9.59 9.42 19.77
N THR A 48 8.97 9.26 20.93
CA THR A 48 9.48 8.45 22.05
C THR A 48 8.41 7.42 22.46
N ALA A 49 8.66 6.62 23.50
CA ALA A 49 7.68 5.64 23.99
C ALA A 49 7.73 5.50 25.52
N ASP A 50 6.60 5.72 26.20
CA ASP A 50 6.46 5.52 27.65
C ASP A 50 5.16 4.81 28.08
N ASP A 51 5.01 4.50 29.36
CA ASP A 51 3.80 3.85 29.91
C ASP A 51 2.57 4.75 29.70
N LYS A 52 1.50 4.21 29.10
CA LYS A 52 0.31 4.97 28.67
C LYS A 52 -0.41 5.61 29.87
N PRO A 53 -0.56 6.95 29.91
CA PRO A 53 -1.52 7.59 30.79
C PRO A 53 -2.96 7.38 30.29
N THR A 54 -3.94 7.69 31.14
CA THR A 54 -5.39 7.62 30.84
C THR A 54 -5.84 8.49 29.67
N THR A 55 -5.01 9.44 29.23
CA THR A 55 -5.24 10.33 28.09
C THR A 55 -4.81 9.73 26.74
N HIS A 56 -4.07 8.61 26.73
CA HIS A 56 -3.66 7.94 25.50
C HIS A 56 -4.89 7.27 24.82
N PRO A 57 -5.13 7.42 23.51
CA PRO A 57 -6.34 6.89 22.85
C PRO A 57 -6.56 5.38 23.05
N PHE A 58 -5.47 4.60 23.08
CA PHE A 58 -5.48 3.17 23.39
C PHE A 58 -5.06 2.84 24.83
N TYR A 59 -5.41 3.67 25.83
CA TYR A 59 -5.23 3.32 27.24
C TYR A 59 -6.01 2.04 27.60
N GLY A 60 -5.41 1.16 28.39
CA GLY A 60 -5.99 -0.15 28.75
C GLY A 60 -6.09 -1.16 27.60
N VAL A 61 -5.68 -0.81 26.38
CA VAL A 61 -5.81 -1.66 25.18
C VAL A 61 -4.43 -1.93 24.56
N GLY A 62 -4.15 -3.21 24.26
CA GLY A 62 -2.86 -3.62 23.70
C GLY A 62 -1.72 -3.63 24.73
N HIS A 63 -0.53 -3.17 24.34
CA HIS A 63 0.59 -3.09 25.28
C HIS A 63 0.48 -1.88 26.24
N LYS A 64 1.13 -1.96 27.40
CA LYS A 64 1.08 -0.92 28.45
C LYS A 64 1.84 0.36 28.09
N ARG A 65 2.84 0.28 27.20
CA ARG A 65 3.52 1.46 26.64
C ARG A 65 2.81 1.96 25.40
N GLY A 66 2.85 3.27 25.18
CA GLY A 66 2.43 3.96 23.98
C GLY A 66 3.62 4.63 23.28
N MET A 67 3.35 5.32 22.19
CA MET A 67 4.30 6.19 21.49
C MET A 67 3.86 7.65 21.65
N ASP A 68 4.78 8.47 22.12
CA ASP A 68 4.58 9.88 22.41
C ASP A 68 5.18 10.68 21.25
N VAL A 69 4.36 11.54 20.62
CA VAL A 69 4.83 12.38 19.50
C VAL A 69 4.86 13.83 19.94
N ASP A 70 6.01 14.46 19.79
CA ASP A 70 6.36 15.77 20.36
C ASP A 70 6.05 15.88 21.87
N GLY A 71 6.18 14.75 22.60
CA GLY A 71 5.88 14.67 24.04
C GLY A 71 4.39 14.54 24.39
N VAL A 72 3.53 14.19 23.42
CA VAL A 72 2.09 13.92 23.66
C VAL A 72 1.78 12.43 23.39
N PRO A 73 1.33 11.67 24.41
CA PRO A 73 1.02 10.24 24.28
C PRO A 73 -0.07 9.94 23.26
N GLY A 74 0.23 9.14 22.23
CA GLY A 74 -0.74 8.72 21.21
C GLY A 74 -1.34 9.85 20.39
N LYS A 75 -0.66 11.00 20.31
CA LYS A 75 -1.03 12.23 19.58
C LYS A 75 -1.59 11.93 18.18
N GLU A 76 -2.80 12.43 17.91
CA GLU A 76 -3.35 12.45 16.56
C GLU A 76 -2.70 13.58 15.73
N LEU A 77 -2.26 13.25 14.52
CA LEU A 77 -1.53 14.17 13.63
C LEU A 77 -2.38 14.56 12.42
N VAL A 78 -2.12 15.75 11.87
CA VAL A 78 -2.58 16.19 10.55
C VAL A 78 -1.35 16.51 9.71
N LEU A 79 -1.30 15.95 8.51
CA LEU A 79 -0.31 16.19 7.47
C LEU A 79 -1.02 16.73 6.22
N THR A 80 -0.28 17.48 5.40
CA THR A 80 -0.78 18.07 4.15
C THR A 80 -0.21 17.31 2.96
N ARG A 81 -1.08 16.95 2.00
CA ARG A 81 -0.75 16.19 0.79
C ARG A 81 0.16 17.01 -0.14
N GLY A 82 1.16 16.34 -0.71
CA GLY A 82 2.21 16.96 -1.53
C GLY A 82 3.37 17.52 -0.70
N LYS A 83 3.51 17.10 0.57
CA LYS A 83 4.61 17.47 1.46
C LYS A 83 5.34 16.26 2.04
N ASN A 84 6.60 16.46 2.39
CA ASN A 84 7.43 15.42 3.00
C ASN A 84 7.57 15.66 4.50
N TYR A 85 7.56 14.57 5.28
CA TYR A 85 7.64 14.63 6.73
C TYR A 85 8.68 13.63 7.24
N ALA A 86 9.27 13.93 8.39
CA ALA A 86 10.19 13.03 9.07
C ALA A 86 9.76 12.75 10.52
N PHE A 87 10.07 11.56 11.01
CA PHE A 87 9.87 11.13 12.39
C PHE A 87 11.22 10.72 12.95
N ARG A 88 11.75 11.52 13.89
CA ARG A 88 12.95 11.18 14.65
C ARG A 88 12.57 10.34 15.86
N VAL A 89 12.94 9.07 15.83
CA VAL A 89 12.60 8.06 16.84
C VAL A 89 13.74 7.96 17.88
N ASP A 90 13.41 8.09 19.17
CA ASP A 90 14.23 7.74 20.35
C ASP A 90 13.36 6.83 21.24
N THR A 91 13.18 5.59 20.80
CA THR A 91 12.50 4.50 21.53
C THR A 91 13.49 3.38 21.84
N ASP A 92 13.11 2.41 22.67
CA ASP A 92 13.92 1.20 22.86
C ASP A 92 13.61 0.14 21.79
N ILE A 93 14.52 -0.82 21.64
CA ILE A 93 14.49 -1.90 20.63
C ILE A 93 13.20 -2.75 20.61
N LYS A 94 12.36 -2.69 21.65
CA LYS A 94 11.07 -3.38 21.71
C LYS A 94 9.90 -2.51 21.21
N HIS A 95 10.14 -1.23 20.92
CA HIS A 95 9.14 -0.21 20.61
C HIS A 95 9.46 0.54 19.30
N ASP A 96 9.89 -0.22 18.31
CA ASP A 96 10.18 0.16 16.93
C ASP A 96 8.98 0.79 16.18
N PHE A 97 9.16 2.01 15.71
CA PHE A 97 8.18 2.81 14.97
C PHE A 97 8.08 2.39 13.50
N TYR A 98 6.85 2.32 12.99
CA TYR A 98 6.58 2.23 11.56
C TYR A 98 5.22 2.88 11.22
N LEU A 99 5.04 3.27 9.96
CA LEU A 99 3.77 3.77 9.44
C LEU A 99 2.91 2.60 8.94
N SER A 100 1.62 2.65 9.24
CA SER A 100 0.67 1.56 9.08
C SER A 100 -0.67 2.07 8.57
N THR A 101 -1.36 1.33 7.71
CA THR A 101 -2.76 1.64 7.34
C THR A 101 -3.76 1.25 8.44
N GLU A 102 -3.30 0.55 9.49
CA GLU A 102 -4.14 0.03 10.58
C GLU A 102 -3.60 0.38 11.98
N ALA A 103 -4.50 0.72 12.90
CA ALA A 103 -4.19 1.10 14.28
C ALA A 103 -3.56 -0.03 15.14
N VAL A 104 -3.67 -1.28 14.69
CA VAL A 104 -3.34 -2.46 15.50
C VAL A 104 -1.83 -2.63 15.73
N GLY A 105 -0.97 -2.18 14.81
CA GLY A 105 0.47 -2.44 14.87
C GLY A 105 0.82 -3.91 14.60
N TRP A 106 1.77 -4.44 15.36
CA TRP A 106 2.26 -5.84 15.24
C TRP A 106 2.99 -6.14 13.91
N GLY A 107 3.50 -5.12 13.22
CA GLY A 107 4.23 -5.26 11.95
C GLY A 107 3.34 -5.60 10.75
N ALA A 108 2.03 -5.67 10.95
CA ALA A 108 1.04 -5.83 9.90
C ALA A 108 0.73 -4.50 9.20
N SER A 109 0.12 -4.56 8.02
CA SER A 109 -0.48 -3.40 7.33
C SER A 109 0.46 -2.20 7.12
N VAL A 110 1.75 -2.46 6.86
CA VAL A 110 2.78 -1.43 6.64
C VAL A 110 2.41 -0.50 5.49
N LEU A 111 2.42 0.81 5.76
CA LEU A 111 2.43 1.84 4.74
C LEU A 111 3.89 1.98 4.25
N ALA A 112 4.19 1.40 3.10
CA ALA A 112 5.53 1.33 2.52
C ALA A 112 5.71 2.19 1.25
N GLU A 113 4.62 2.56 0.56
CA GLU A 113 4.71 3.45 -0.60
C GLU A 113 4.98 4.88 -0.12
N GLY A 114 6.09 5.46 -0.58
CA GLY A 114 6.57 6.78 -0.15
C GLY A 114 7.13 6.82 1.28
N VAL A 115 7.49 5.70 1.91
CA VAL A 115 7.96 5.67 3.32
C VAL A 115 9.29 4.93 3.47
N GLU A 116 10.33 5.64 3.93
CA GLU A 116 11.65 5.06 4.22
C GLU A 116 11.90 4.99 5.73
N GLY A 117 12.79 4.10 6.18
CA GLY A 117 13.12 3.95 7.60
C GLY A 117 12.07 3.21 8.45
N ASN A 118 11.01 2.65 7.86
CA ASN A 118 10.03 1.82 8.57
C ASN A 118 10.71 0.74 9.46
N PHE A 119 10.19 0.56 10.69
CA PHE A 119 10.70 -0.31 11.75
C PHE A 119 11.96 0.19 12.50
N THR A 120 12.22 1.50 12.47
CA THR A 120 13.28 2.16 13.25
C THR A 120 12.86 2.36 14.72
N TYR A 121 13.75 2.07 15.66
CA TYR A 121 13.61 2.43 17.08
C TYR A 121 14.53 3.59 17.51
N ASP A 122 15.63 3.80 16.80
CA ASP A 122 16.59 4.89 17.02
C ASP A 122 17.07 5.36 15.64
N GLY A 123 16.68 6.57 15.20
CA GLY A 123 16.93 7.08 13.85
C GLY A 123 15.82 7.94 13.25
N ILE A 124 15.76 8.01 11.92
CA ILE A 124 14.76 8.80 11.15
C ILE A 124 13.89 7.87 10.29
N VAL A 125 12.60 8.18 10.20
CA VAL A 125 11.63 7.61 9.24
C VAL A 125 11.03 8.74 8.42
N THR A 126 11.07 8.68 7.09
CA THR A 126 10.54 9.72 6.18
C THR A 126 9.22 9.28 5.56
N ILE A 127 8.38 10.24 5.16
CA ILE A 127 7.21 9.99 4.30
C ILE A 127 7.00 11.12 3.27
N GLU A 128 6.93 10.75 2.00
CA GLU A 128 6.36 11.54 0.90
C GLU A 128 4.83 11.34 0.86
N THR A 129 4.05 12.42 0.96
CA THR A 129 2.58 12.34 0.99
C THR A 129 1.94 12.52 -0.39
N THR A 130 2.11 11.54 -1.26
CA THR A 130 1.58 11.51 -2.63
C THR A 130 0.04 11.54 -2.72
N ASN A 131 -0.50 11.58 -3.94
CA ASN A 131 -1.93 11.35 -4.19
C ASN A 131 -2.43 9.94 -3.85
N LYS A 132 -1.53 8.95 -3.71
CA LYS A 132 -1.86 7.56 -3.32
C LYS A 132 -1.91 7.37 -1.80
N THR A 133 -1.18 8.19 -1.04
CA THR A 133 -1.08 8.07 0.42
C THR A 133 -2.48 8.20 1.07
N PRO A 134 -2.91 7.26 1.94
CA PRO A 134 -4.27 7.23 2.48
C PRO A 134 -4.70 8.53 3.20
N ARG A 135 -6.00 8.86 3.19
CA ARG A 135 -6.55 10.02 3.92
C ARG A 135 -6.52 9.85 5.45
N GLU A 136 -6.56 8.61 5.93
CA GLU A 136 -6.28 8.23 7.31
C GLU A 136 -5.28 7.08 7.31
N PHE A 137 -4.25 7.17 8.14
CA PHE A 137 -3.32 6.10 8.44
C PHE A 137 -2.83 6.25 9.89
N TYR A 138 -1.82 5.49 10.30
CA TYR A 138 -1.36 5.40 11.68
C TYR A 138 0.16 5.35 11.74
N TYR A 139 0.71 5.74 12.88
CA TYR A 139 1.99 5.21 13.33
C TYR A 139 1.75 4.08 14.34
N ALA A 140 2.66 3.10 14.41
CA ALA A 140 2.50 1.94 15.27
C ALA A 140 3.84 1.28 15.65
N CYS A 141 3.77 0.26 16.53
CA CYS A 141 4.92 -0.56 16.93
C CYS A 141 4.91 -1.94 16.23
N ARG A 142 6.06 -2.43 15.74
CA ARG A 142 6.16 -3.76 15.11
C ARG A 142 5.96 -4.90 16.12
N ASN A 143 6.43 -4.74 17.35
CA ASN A 143 6.39 -5.82 18.34
C ASN A 143 5.12 -5.84 19.22
N HIS A 144 4.34 -4.76 19.22
CA HIS A 144 3.32 -4.53 20.25
C HIS A 144 2.05 -3.87 19.70
N LYS A 145 0.89 -4.34 20.18
CA LYS A 145 -0.41 -3.88 19.68
C LYS A 145 -0.83 -2.53 20.25
N TYR A 146 -1.47 -1.72 19.42
CA TYR A 146 -2.11 -0.43 19.76
C TYR A 146 -1.19 0.54 20.51
N MET A 147 0.08 0.65 20.10
CA MET A 147 1.03 1.56 20.74
C MET A 147 1.02 2.98 20.17
N GLY A 148 0.65 3.20 18.91
CA GLY A 148 0.71 4.52 18.29
C GLY A 148 -0.61 5.27 18.25
N GLY A 149 -0.71 6.22 17.32
CA GLY A 149 -1.85 7.12 17.11
C GLY A 149 -2.18 7.28 15.63
N LYS A 150 -3.26 8.00 15.32
CA LYS A 150 -3.73 8.22 13.95
C LYS A 150 -3.05 9.43 13.31
N ILE A 151 -2.93 9.39 11.99
CA ILE A 151 -2.47 10.46 11.11
C ILE A 151 -3.57 10.71 10.06
N HIS A 152 -4.04 11.94 9.98
CA HIS A 152 -4.91 12.44 8.90
C HIS A 152 -4.05 13.04 7.80
N LEU A 153 -4.41 12.79 6.53
CA LEU A 153 -3.78 13.42 5.37
C LEU A 153 -4.81 14.25 4.59
N VAL A 154 -4.74 15.55 4.81
CA VAL A 154 -5.62 16.56 4.21
C VAL A 154 -5.02 17.14 2.92
N ASN A 155 -5.81 17.91 2.17
CA ASN A 155 -5.27 18.74 1.09
C ASN A 155 -4.84 20.10 1.65
N ALA A 156 -3.99 20.84 0.93
CA ALA A 156 -3.59 22.19 1.35
C ALA A 156 -4.80 23.13 1.47
N GLY A 157 -4.90 23.87 2.58
CA GLY A 157 -6.06 24.70 2.92
C GLY A 157 -7.22 23.92 3.54
N GLU A 158 -6.96 22.72 4.06
CA GLU A 158 -7.94 21.89 4.79
C GLU A 158 -7.48 21.51 6.21
N GLU A 159 -6.31 22.00 6.65
CA GLU A 159 -5.69 21.70 7.94
C GLU A 159 -6.60 22.07 9.12
N ASP A 160 -7.12 23.31 9.12
CA ASP A 160 -8.04 23.82 10.16
C ASP A 160 -9.44 23.16 10.13
N LYS A 161 -9.74 22.32 9.13
CA LYS A 161 -11.04 21.62 9.02
C LYS A 161 -11.07 20.31 9.81
N VAL A 162 -9.94 19.86 10.35
CA VAL A 162 -9.88 18.67 11.21
C VAL A 162 -9.97 19.11 12.67
N GLU A 163 -11.06 18.74 13.35
CA GLU A 163 -11.22 18.99 14.80
C GLU A 163 -10.34 18.05 15.64
N LEU A 164 -9.02 18.26 15.58
CA LEU A 164 -8.09 17.72 16.57
C LEU A 164 -8.42 18.28 17.96
N GLY A 165 -8.31 17.43 18.99
CA GLY A 165 -8.41 17.86 20.38
C GLY A 165 -7.39 18.94 20.72
N LYS A 166 -7.84 20.20 20.87
CA LYS A 166 -6.98 21.38 20.90
C LYS A 166 -6.01 21.37 22.09
N ILE A 167 -4.72 21.17 21.80
CA ILE A 167 -3.61 21.29 22.76
C ILE A 167 -2.79 22.54 22.43
N ASP A 168 -2.47 23.31 23.46
CA ASP A 168 -1.66 24.53 23.38
C ASP A 168 -0.17 24.19 23.15
N ILE A 169 0.21 24.22 21.87
CA ILE A 169 1.59 23.98 21.39
C ILE A 169 2.64 24.94 21.96
N SER A 170 2.27 26.06 22.58
CA SER A 170 3.24 26.98 23.21
C SER A 170 3.85 26.44 24.52
N LYS A 171 3.35 25.29 25.02
CA LYS A 171 3.73 24.71 26.32
C LYS A 171 4.58 23.44 26.22
N LEU A 172 5.01 23.05 25.02
CA LEU A 172 5.85 21.86 24.83
C LEU A 172 7.30 22.14 25.27
N PRO A 173 7.98 21.21 25.96
CA PRO A 173 9.38 21.38 26.35
C PRO A 173 10.31 21.36 25.12
N PRO A 174 11.44 22.08 25.14
CA PRO A 174 12.39 22.07 24.03
C PRO A 174 12.92 20.66 23.76
N THR A 175 12.93 20.25 22.50
CA THR A 175 13.29 18.90 22.09
C THR A 175 14.77 18.64 22.34
N LYS A 176 15.06 17.56 23.08
CA LYS A 176 16.45 17.16 23.38
C LYS A 176 17.15 16.74 22.07
N PRO A 177 18.42 17.11 21.83
CA PRO A 177 19.15 16.70 20.63
C PRO A 177 19.30 15.16 20.55
N PRO A 178 19.54 14.60 19.35
CA PRO A 178 19.70 13.15 19.20
C PRO A 178 20.85 12.63 20.07
N ARG A 179 20.75 11.37 20.51
CA ARG A 179 21.93 10.70 21.08
C ARG A 179 22.85 10.32 19.92
N PRO A 180 24.18 10.47 20.04
CA PRO A 180 25.09 9.92 19.05
C PRO A 180 25.00 8.39 19.07
N VAL A 181 25.10 7.77 17.88
CA VAL A 181 25.07 6.30 17.73
C VAL A 181 26.14 5.68 18.62
N SER A 182 25.75 4.75 19.49
CA SER A 182 26.69 4.12 20.44
C SER A 182 27.29 2.83 19.88
N GLU A 183 28.60 2.67 20.07
CA GLU A 183 29.35 1.46 19.68
C GLU A 183 28.74 0.18 20.25
N HIS A 184 28.18 0.26 21.47
CA HIS A 184 27.45 -0.82 22.11
C HIS A 184 26.16 -1.18 21.35
N THR A 185 25.38 -0.18 20.90
CA THR A 185 24.16 -0.40 20.08
C THR A 185 24.52 -1.13 18.78
N VAL A 186 25.56 -0.67 18.08
CA VAL A 186 26.04 -1.27 16.83
C VAL A 186 26.50 -2.72 17.06
N LYS A 187 27.32 -2.96 18.10
CA LYS A 187 27.78 -4.31 18.47
C LYS A 187 26.63 -5.27 18.77
N GLN A 188 25.59 -4.82 19.50
CA GLN A 188 24.40 -5.63 19.75
C GLN A 188 23.63 -5.96 18.47
N LYS A 189 23.45 -4.98 17.58
CA LYS A 189 22.71 -5.14 16.32
C LYS A 189 23.42 -6.06 15.33
N ILE A 190 24.75 -5.93 15.19
CA ILE A 190 25.59 -6.86 14.41
C ILE A 190 25.54 -8.28 14.98
N SER A 191 25.53 -8.44 16.31
CA SER A 191 25.40 -9.77 16.93
C SER A 191 24.04 -10.42 16.65
N PHE A 192 22.96 -9.63 16.63
CA PHE A 192 21.63 -10.12 16.24
C PHE A 192 21.56 -10.47 14.75
N ALA A 193 22.11 -9.63 13.88
CA ALA A 193 22.15 -9.86 12.45
C ALA A 193 22.96 -11.13 12.11
N ASP A 194 24.11 -11.36 12.74
CA ASP A 194 24.90 -12.59 12.55
C ASP A 194 24.08 -13.86 12.89
N MET A 195 23.38 -13.87 14.02
CA MET A 195 22.47 -14.95 14.38
C MET A 195 21.32 -15.11 13.36
N PHE A 196 20.71 -14.01 12.92
CA PHE A 196 19.56 -14.05 12.00
C PHE A 196 19.94 -14.50 10.58
N VAL A 197 21.04 -13.97 10.05
CA VAL A 197 21.56 -14.18 8.69
C VAL A 197 22.28 -15.52 8.56
N SER A 198 22.95 -16.01 9.61
CA SER A 198 23.73 -17.26 9.56
C SER A 198 23.02 -18.48 10.18
N GLN A 199 22.20 -18.31 11.22
CA GLN A 199 21.77 -19.43 12.08
C GLN A 199 20.25 -19.72 12.05
N SER A 200 19.43 -18.75 11.62
CA SER A 200 17.97 -18.83 11.69
C SER A 200 17.38 -19.95 10.82
N SER A 201 16.14 -20.33 11.12
CA SER A 201 15.38 -21.26 10.26
C SER A 201 15.11 -20.67 8.87
N ALA A 202 15.07 -19.34 8.73
CA ALA A 202 14.98 -18.67 7.43
C ALA A 202 16.28 -18.80 6.63
N ALA A 203 17.43 -18.52 7.25
CA ALA A 203 18.75 -18.70 6.64
C ALA A 203 18.95 -20.14 6.13
N LYS A 204 18.55 -21.14 6.94
CA LYS A 204 18.60 -22.55 6.56
C LYS A 204 17.66 -22.92 5.41
N ARG A 205 16.43 -22.39 5.36
CA ARG A 205 15.53 -22.59 4.20
C ARG A 205 16.11 -21.98 2.94
N VAL A 206 16.57 -20.74 3.00
CA VAL A 206 17.13 -20.00 1.86
C VAL A 206 18.42 -20.67 1.36
N GLY A 207 19.32 -21.03 2.27
CA GLY A 207 20.53 -21.80 1.99
C GLY A 207 20.27 -23.12 1.27
N ASN A 208 19.16 -23.80 1.59
CA ASN A 208 18.75 -25.08 0.98
C ASN A 208 17.75 -24.94 -0.17
N SER A 209 17.41 -23.72 -0.62
CA SER A 209 16.43 -23.49 -1.70
C SER A 209 17.07 -23.35 -3.08
N ASP A 210 16.29 -23.60 -4.13
CA ASP A 210 16.68 -23.39 -5.54
C ASP A 210 16.17 -22.03 -6.09
N ASN A 211 15.90 -21.04 -5.22
CA ASN A 211 15.40 -19.73 -5.64
C ASN A 211 16.55 -18.73 -5.80
N ASP A 212 16.98 -18.48 -7.04
CA ASP A 212 18.10 -17.58 -7.37
C ASP A 212 17.92 -16.16 -6.81
N LYS A 213 16.70 -15.60 -6.85
CA LYS A 213 16.42 -14.27 -6.29
C LYS A 213 16.63 -14.25 -4.77
N ALA A 214 16.26 -15.35 -4.10
CA ALA A 214 16.53 -15.53 -2.68
C ALA A 214 18.02 -15.73 -2.39
N LYS A 215 18.78 -16.42 -3.26
CA LYS A 215 20.24 -16.53 -3.15
C LYS A 215 20.92 -15.16 -3.25
N VAL A 216 20.56 -14.34 -4.24
CA VAL A 216 21.13 -12.98 -4.42
C VAL A 216 20.90 -12.13 -3.17
N ALA A 217 19.66 -12.08 -2.66
CA ALA A 217 19.34 -11.33 -1.44
C ALA A 217 19.98 -11.93 -0.16
N TYR A 218 20.30 -13.24 -0.16
CA TYR A 218 21.03 -13.88 0.93
C TYR A 218 22.53 -13.55 0.91
N THR A 219 23.15 -13.54 -0.28
CA THR A 219 24.55 -13.14 -0.45
C THR A 219 24.76 -11.68 -0.07
N ASP A 220 23.92 -10.75 -0.57
CA ASP A 220 23.97 -9.35 -0.15
C ASP A 220 23.80 -9.23 1.37
N ALA A 221 22.87 -9.96 2.00
CA ALA A 221 22.73 -9.93 3.45
C ALA A 221 24.02 -10.31 4.23
N HIS A 222 24.80 -11.27 3.73
CA HIS A 222 26.11 -11.62 4.29
C HIS A 222 27.18 -10.56 3.99
N ASP A 223 27.24 -10.03 2.76
CA ASP A 223 28.20 -8.99 2.38
C ASP A 223 27.98 -7.68 3.15
N ARG A 224 26.72 -7.26 3.30
CA ARG A 224 26.27 -6.14 4.14
C ARG A 224 26.66 -6.32 5.61
N LEU A 225 26.47 -7.53 6.16
CA LEU A 225 26.90 -7.85 7.53
C LEU A 225 28.42 -7.74 7.69
N ASN A 226 29.19 -8.13 6.67
CA ASN A 226 30.65 -8.05 6.70
C ASN A 226 31.14 -6.60 6.58
N LYS A 227 30.51 -5.76 5.74
CA LYS A 227 30.76 -4.31 5.71
C LYS A 227 30.47 -3.64 7.05
N ALA A 228 29.35 -3.99 7.70
CA ALA A 228 29.00 -3.45 9.01
C ALA A 228 30.06 -3.77 10.09
N LYS A 229 30.61 -4.99 10.07
CA LYS A 229 31.73 -5.40 10.95
C LYS A 229 32.99 -4.57 10.67
N ILE A 230 33.36 -4.38 9.41
CA ILE A 230 34.53 -3.58 9.00
C ILE A 230 34.37 -2.10 9.40
N ALA A 231 33.19 -1.50 9.17
CA ALA A 231 32.91 -0.12 9.57
C ALA A 231 32.98 0.07 11.09
N LEU A 232 32.48 -0.90 11.87
CA LEU A 232 32.61 -0.90 13.33
C LEU A 232 34.09 -0.99 13.78
N GLU A 233 34.91 -1.80 13.13
CA GLU A 233 36.35 -1.90 13.42
C GLU A 233 37.11 -0.61 13.04
N ALA A 234 36.66 0.11 12.02
CA ALA A 234 37.16 1.44 11.65
C ALA A 234 36.65 2.57 12.58
N GLY A 235 35.69 2.29 13.46
CA GLY A 235 35.05 3.28 14.33
C GLY A 235 33.95 4.12 13.67
N ASP A 236 33.57 3.82 12.43
CA ASP A 236 32.43 4.46 11.75
C ASP A 236 31.13 3.80 12.22
N LEU A 237 30.60 4.32 13.32
CA LEU A 237 29.40 3.82 13.95
C LEU A 237 28.12 4.11 13.14
N VAL A 238 28.15 5.05 12.19
CA VAL A 238 26.99 5.41 11.36
C VAL A 238 26.89 4.42 10.20
N LEU A 239 27.96 4.27 9.43
CA LEU A 239 28.03 3.28 8.34
C LEU A 239 27.83 1.85 8.86
N ALA A 240 28.36 1.54 10.05
CA ALA A 240 28.14 0.23 10.69
C ALA A 240 26.70 -0.01 11.15
N LEU A 241 25.92 1.05 11.44
CA LEU A 241 24.50 0.96 11.80
C LEU A 241 23.60 0.80 10.56
N GLU A 242 24.00 1.41 9.45
CA GLU A 242 23.32 1.36 8.15
C GLU A 242 23.51 0.02 7.45
N GLU A 243 24.77 -0.42 7.27
CA GLU A 243 25.09 -1.69 6.58
C GLU A 243 24.49 -2.91 7.33
N VAL A 244 24.32 -2.85 8.66
CA VAL A 244 23.61 -3.91 9.40
C VAL A 244 22.08 -3.85 9.25
N ASP A 245 21.48 -2.69 8.98
CA ASP A 245 20.07 -2.63 8.60
C ASP A 245 19.83 -3.17 7.20
N GLU A 246 20.68 -2.84 6.23
CA GLU A 246 20.61 -3.42 4.89
C GLU A 246 20.79 -4.94 4.92
N SER A 247 21.72 -5.45 5.73
CA SER A 247 21.85 -6.89 5.99
C SER A 247 20.52 -7.54 6.45
N LEU A 248 19.84 -6.92 7.41
CA LEU A 248 18.55 -7.41 7.93
C LEU A 248 17.41 -7.25 6.90
N ARG A 249 17.42 -6.19 6.08
CA ARG A 249 16.45 -5.94 5.00
C ARG A 249 16.58 -7.01 3.90
N SER A 250 17.79 -7.25 3.40
CA SER A 250 18.07 -8.25 2.37
C SER A 250 17.79 -9.68 2.85
N MET A 251 18.17 -10.03 4.08
CA MET A 251 17.82 -11.33 4.67
C MET A 251 16.31 -11.52 4.81
N SER A 252 15.58 -10.46 5.17
CA SER A 252 14.11 -10.48 5.22
C SER A 252 13.48 -10.64 3.83
N THR A 253 14.09 -10.07 2.78
CA THR A 253 13.69 -10.31 1.39
C THR A 253 13.92 -11.76 0.97
N ALA A 254 15.11 -12.31 1.24
CA ALA A 254 15.41 -13.71 0.96
C ALA A 254 14.44 -14.67 1.68
N ALA A 255 14.13 -14.39 2.95
CA ALA A 255 13.19 -15.16 3.76
C ALA A 255 11.74 -15.15 3.22
N ARG A 256 11.30 -14.03 2.59
CA ARG A 256 9.98 -13.91 1.95
C ARG A 256 9.88 -14.68 0.64
N LEU A 257 10.98 -14.75 -0.12
CA LEU A 257 11.08 -15.50 -1.38
C LEU A 257 11.14 -17.02 -1.17
N VAL A 258 11.38 -17.47 0.07
CA VAL A 258 11.39 -18.89 0.47
C VAL A 258 10.46 -19.10 1.68
N PRO A 259 9.12 -19.05 1.49
CA PRO A 259 8.14 -19.23 2.56
C PRO A 259 8.27 -20.62 3.23
N THR A 260 7.67 -20.78 4.41
CA THR A 260 7.46 -22.12 5.00
C THR A 260 6.41 -22.90 4.19
N PRO A 261 6.35 -24.25 4.29
CA PRO A 261 5.30 -25.04 3.61
C PRO A 261 3.88 -24.60 3.99
N GLU A 262 3.66 -24.21 5.25
CA GLU A 262 2.40 -23.66 5.77
C GLU A 262 2.04 -22.32 5.10
N GLN A 263 2.98 -21.37 5.07
CA GLN A 263 2.80 -20.08 4.39
C GLN A 263 2.61 -20.23 2.87
N LEU A 264 3.22 -21.26 2.27
CA LEU A 264 3.06 -21.57 0.85
C LEU A 264 1.66 -22.11 0.57
N GLU A 265 1.12 -22.96 1.45
CA GLU A 265 -0.25 -23.48 1.33
C GLU A 265 -1.30 -22.38 1.55
N GLU A 266 -1.11 -21.52 2.54
CA GLU A 266 -1.94 -20.31 2.75
C GLU A 266 -2.00 -19.46 1.47
N GLN A 267 -0.85 -19.24 0.81
CA GLN A 267 -0.76 -18.48 -0.44
C GLN A 267 -1.47 -19.17 -1.62
N LYS A 268 -1.51 -20.51 -1.69
CA LYS A 268 -2.29 -21.24 -2.71
C LYS A 268 -3.79 -21.11 -2.44
N LEU A 269 -4.23 -21.35 -1.21
CA LEU A 269 -5.64 -21.24 -0.80
C LEU A 269 -6.17 -19.83 -1.08
N LYS A 270 -5.35 -18.81 -0.79
CA LYS A 270 -5.66 -17.41 -1.08
C LYS A 270 -5.74 -17.10 -2.58
N PHE A 271 -4.85 -17.68 -3.40
CA PHE A 271 -4.92 -17.53 -4.85
C PHE A 271 -6.19 -18.17 -5.43
N ALA A 272 -6.56 -19.37 -4.95
CA ALA A 272 -7.78 -20.05 -5.37
C ALA A 272 -9.05 -19.26 -5.02
N ALA A 273 -9.10 -18.67 -3.81
CA ALA A 273 -10.20 -17.79 -3.41
C ALA A 273 -10.29 -16.52 -4.28
N LEU A 274 -9.15 -15.86 -4.53
CA LEU A 274 -9.08 -14.68 -5.40
C LEU A 274 -9.46 -14.99 -6.86
N MET A 275 -9.21 -16.21 -7.35
CA MET A 275 -9.60 -16.62 -8.70
C MET A 275 -11.13 -16.76 -8.83
N GLU A 276 -11.79 -17.39 -7.86
CA GLU A 276 -13.26 -17.49 -7.83
C GLU A 276 -13.90 -16.09 -7.68
N GLU A 277 -13.34 -15.24 -6.82
CA GLU A 277 -13.80 -13.86 -6.60
C GLU A 277 -13.64 -12.99 -7.86
N VAL A 278 -12.46 -13.00 -8.50
CA VAL A 278 -12.21 -12.29 -9.77
C VAL A 278 -13.17 -12.76 -10.86
N LYS A 279 -13.41 -14.07 -11.00
CA LYS A 279 -14.33 -14.61 -12.01
C LYS A 279 -15.76 -14.12 -11.81
N VAL A 280 -16.27 -14.12 -10.56
CA VAL A 280 -17.62 -13.59 -10.26
C VAL A 280 -17.73 -12.10 -10.61
N PHE A 281 -16.69 -11.32 -10.34
CA PHE A 281 -16.63 -9.91 -10.74
C PHE A 281 -16.50 -9.72 -12.26
N GLU A 282 -15.71 -10.56 -12.96
CA GLU A 282 -15.54 -10.55 -14.41
C GLU A 282 -16.86 -10.85 -15.14
N GLU A 283 -17.59 -11.89 -14.72
CA GLU A 283 -18.92 -12.20 -15.25
C GLU A 283 -19.89 -11.02 -15.04
N SER A 284 -19.83 -10.37 -13.87
CA SER A 284 -20.63 -9.19 -13.57
C SER A 284 -20.24 -7.98 -14.44
N TYR A 285 -18.96 -7.80 -14.71
CA TYR A 285 -18.44 -6.77 -15.61
C TYR A 285 -18.92 -6.98 -17.05
N LYS A 286 -18.71 -8.19 -17.60
CA LYS A 286 -19.10 -8.56 -18.97
C LYS A 286 -20.60 -8.37 -19.20
N ARG A 287 -21.46 -8.78 -18.26
CA ARG A 287 -22.92 -8.50 -18.31
C ARG A 287 -23.25 -7.01 -18.30
N ASN A 288 -22.56 -6.22 -17.50
CA ASN A 288 -22.82 -4.77 -17.37
C ASN A 288 -22.39 -3.99 -18.61
N VAL A 289 -21.23 -4.32 -19.19
CA VAL A 289 -20.77 -3.77 -20.48
C VAL A 289 -21.81 -4.06 -21.57
N GLU A 290 -22.20 -5.33 -21.75
CA GLU A 290 -23.22 -5.71 -22.74
C GLU A 290 -24.56 -4.98 -22.55
N ARG A 291 -25.02 -4.81 -21.30
CA ARG A 291 -26.28 -4.14 -20.98
C ARG A 291 -26.25 -2.66 -21.39
N MET A 292 -25.11 -2.00 -21.18
CA MET A 292 -24.92 -0.58 -21.48
C MET A 292 -24.74 -0.34 -22.98
N GLU A 293 -24.00 -1.19 -23.68
CA GLU A 293 -23.89 -1.15 -25.15
C GLU A 293 -25.25 -1.32 -25.82
N LYS A 294 -26.10 -2.23 -25.32
CA LYS A 294 -27.49 -2.40 -25.77
C LYS A 294 -28.38 -1.16 -25.52
N SER A 295 -28.04 -0.32 -24.55
CA SER A 295 -28.66 1.01 -24.35
C SER A 295 -28.02 2.15 -25.16
N GLY A 296 -27.04 1.86 -26.01
CA GLY A 296 -26.34 2.85 -26.85
C GLY A 296 -25.18 3.58 -26.15
N ARG A 297 -24.75 3.15 -24.96
CA ARG A 297 -23.61 3.72 -24.24
C ARG A 297 -22.32 2.98 -24.63
N THR A 298 -21.38 3.67 -25.27
CA THR A 298 -20.18 3.07 -25.88
C THR A 298 -18.89 3.21 -25.06
N ASP A 299 -18.81 4.15 -24.12
CA ASP A 299 -17.61 4.44 -23.30
C ASP A 299 -17.30 3.37 -22.23
N VAL A 300 -18.20 2.40 -22.04
CA VAL A 300 -18.09 1.41 -20.96
C VAL A 300 -16.88 0.47 -21.08
N ARG A 301 -16.31 0.29 -22.28
CA ARG A 301 -15.08 -0.49 -22.47
C ARG A 301 -13.81 0.32 -22.20
N ASP A 302 -13.87 1.65 -22.18
CA ASP A 302 -12.74 2.54 -21.90
C ASP A 302 -12.28 2.48 -20.43
N HIS A 303 -12.98 1.72 -19.59
CA HIS A 303 -12.69 1.56 -18.17
C HIS A 303 -11.86 0.30 -17.86
N LEU A 304 -11.97 -0.73 -18.70
CA LEU A 304 -11.22 -2.00 -18.65
C LEU A 304 -11.59 -2.85 -19.88
N SER A 305 -10.64 -3.22 -20.72
CA SER A 305 -10.91 -4.11 -21.86
C SER A 305 -10.94 -5.59 -21.46
N TYR A 306 -11.61 -6.43 -22.27
CA TYR A 306 -11.61 -7.88 -22.06
C TYR A 306 -10.22 -8.49 -22.29
N ALA A 307 -9.40 -7.90 -23.18
CA ALA A 307 -8.03 -8.35 -23.41
C ALA A 307 -7.10 -8.08 -22.22
N GLU A 308 -7.26 -6.94 -21.52
CA GLU A 308 -6.53 -6.66 -20.27
C GLU A 308 -6.96 -7.58 -19.14
N LEU A 309 -8.26 -7.91 -19.05
CA LEU A 309 -8.78 -8.92 -18.12
C LEU A 309 -8.13 -10.28 -18.34
N GLU A 310 -8.27 -10.82 -19.55
CA GLU A 310 -7.85 -12.18 -19.90
C GLU A 310 -6.32 -12.32 -19.78
N SER A 311 -5.54 -11.37 -20.32
CA SER A 311 -4.07 -11.38 -20.19
C SER A 311 -3.56 -11.18 -18.75
N THR A 312 -4.29 -10.47 -17.88
CA THR A 312 -3.91 -10.34 -16.46
C THR A 312 -4.17 -11.64 -15.69
N ILE A 313 -5.23 -12.37 -16.02
CA ILE A 313 -5.52 -13.70 -15.46
C ILE A 313 -4.44 -14.70 -15.92
N GLU A 314 -4.15 -14.77 -17.22
CA GLU A 314 -3.09 -15.63 -17.78
C GLU A 314 -1.72 -15.35 -17.15
N ALA A 315 -1.36 -14.08 -16.96
CA ALA A 315 -0.12 -13.69 -16.30
C ALA A 315 -0.09 -14.12 -14.81
N ALA A 316 -1.23 -14.06 -14.11
CA ALA A 316 -1.33 -14.52 -12.72
C ALA A 316 -1.23 -16.04 -12.60
N GLU A 317 -1.84 -16.80 -13.52
CA GLU A 317 -1.69 -18.25 -13.61
C GLU A 317 -0.25 -18.66 -13.97
N SER A 318 0.37 -17.97 -14.92
CA SER A 318 1.79 -18.16 -15.26
C SER A 318 2.72 -17.93 -14.05
N LEU A 319 2.46 -16.89 -13.25
CA LEU A 319 3.18 -16.66 -11.98
C LEU A 319 2.93 -17.76 -10.94
N ARG A 320 1.71 -18.30 -10.81
CA ARG A 320 1.41 -19.47 -9.97
C ARG A 320 2.26 -20.67 -10.40
N ASP A 321 2.30 -20.96 -11.70
CA ASP A 321 2.93 -22.16 -12.25
C ASP A 321 4.46 -22.08 -12.25
N MET A 322 5.02 -20.86 -12.36
CA MET A 322 6.41 -20.54 -12.03
C MET A 322 6.73 -20.57 -10.52
N LYS A 323 5.77 -20.99 -9.66
CA LYS A 323 5.85 -21.02 -8.18
C LYS A 323 5.96 -19.65 -7.50
N GLU A 324 5.87 -18.55 -8.26
CA GLU A 324 5.84 -17.16 -7.78
C GLU A 324 4.45 -16.77 -7.26
N ILE A 325 3.84 -17.66 -6.45
CA ILE A 325 2.47 -17.55 -5.95
C ILE A 325 2.22 -16.25 -5.17
N SER A 326 3.25 -15.69 -4.54
CA SER A 326 3.21 -14.39 -3.87
C SER A 326 2.94 -13.24 -4.85
N ALA A 327 3.57 -13.27 -6.04
CA ALA A 327 3.34 -12.30 -7.10
C ALA A 327 1.98 -12.52 -7.77
N ALA A 328 1.61 -13.78 -8.02
CA ALA A 328 0.30 -14.16 -8.55
C ALA A 328 -0.85 -13.60 -7.68
N ASN A 329 -0.78 -13.76 -6.35
CA ASN A 329 -1.73 -13.17 -5.40
C ASN A 329 -1.82 -11.64 -5.52
N ARG A 330 -0.69 -10.93 -5.62
CA ARG A 330 -0.69 -9.46 -5.77
C ARG A 330 -1.34 -9.01 -7.07
N LEU A 331 -1.12 -9.75 -8.17
CA LEU A 331 -1.72 -9.44 -9.46
C LEU A 331 -3.24 -9.61 -9.43
N MET A 332 -3.75 -10.72 -8.86
CA MET A 332 -5.18 -10.96 -8.70
C MET A 332 -5.88 -9.91 -7.81
N MET A 333 -5.26 -9.51 -6.69
CA MET A 333 -5.81 -8.43 -5.83
C MET A 333 -5.90 -7.07 -6.54
N ASN A 334 -5.00 -6.81 -7.48
CA ASN A 334 -5.04 -5.59 -8.28
C ASN A 334 -6.09 -5.71 -9.38
N LEU A 335 -6.18 -6.85 -10.05
CA LEU A 335 -7.20 -7.14 -11.05
C LEU A 335 -8.62 -7.00 -10.49
N GLN A 336 -8.91 -7.62 -9.34
CA GLN A 336 -10.17 -7.46 -8.59
C GLN A 336 -10.55 -5.98 -8.44
N ARG A 337 -9.64 -5.18 -7.89
CA ARG A 337 -9.85 -3.75 -7.64
C ARG A 337 -10.07 -2.95 -8.92
N THR A 338 -9.41 -3.32 -10.02
CA THR A 338 -9.63 -2.71 -11.33
C THR A 338 -11.04 -3.05 -11.85
N ILE A 339 -11.46 -4.32 -11.77
CA ILE A 339 -12.80 -4.75 -12.16
C ILE A 339 -13.88 -4.04 -11.34
N THR A 340 -13.76 -4.02 -10.01
CA THR A 340 -14.75 -3.37 -9.14
C THR A 340 -14.79 -1.86 -9.33
N THR A 341 -13.65 -1.21 -9.59
CA THR A 341 -13.60 0.21 -9.99
C THR A 341 -14.31 0.45 -11.34
N ALA A 342 -14.13 -0.45 -12.31
CA ALA A 342 -14.78 -0.35 -13.61
C ALA A 342 -16.30 -0.59 -13.54
N LEU A 343 -16.76 -1.62 -12.81
CA LEU A 343 -18.19 -1.80 -12.47
C LEU A 343 -18.77 -0.56 -11.78
N GLY A 344 -18.01 0.01 -10.82
CA GLY A 344 -18.39 1.26 -10.15
C GLY A 344 -18.72 2.36 -11.14
N LYS A 345 -17.78 2.73 -12.02
CA LYS A 345 -17.99 3.76 -13.06
C LYS A 345 -19.13 3.46 -14.04
N ILE A 346 -19.38 2.18 -14.32
CA ILE A 346 -20.51 1.77 -15.17
C ILE A 346 -21.86 2.02 -14.45
N LEU A 347 -21.94 1.75 -13.15
CA LEU A 347 -23.17 1.81 -12.36
C LEU A 347 -23.46 3.19 -11.74
N ASP A 348 -22.43 3.95 -11.34
CA ASP A 348 -22.53 5.22 -10.58
C ASP A 348 -23.28 6.34 -11.32
N ASN A 349 -23.43 6.22 -12.65
CA ASN A 349 -24.12 7.19 -13.49
C ASN A 349 -25.58 6.79 -13.84
N GLN A 350 -26.15 5.75 -13.21
CA GLN A 350 -27.57 5.35 -13.40
C GLN A 350 -28.54 6.30 -12.66
N THR A 351 -28.63 7.56 -13.10
CA THR A 351 -29.73 8.44 -12.69
C THR A 351 -31.00 7.97 -13.41
N VAL A 352 -31.81 7.12 -12.77
CA VAL A 352 -33.04 6.54 -13.37
C VAL A 352 -34.17 7.60 -13.41
N VAL A 353 -34.02 8.57 -14.31
CA VAL A 353 -35.03 9.58 -14.62
C VAL A 353 -35.85 9.09 -15.82
N TYR A 354 -36.99 8.46 -15.56
CA TYR A 354 -37.94 8.08 -16.60
C TYR A 354 -39.38 8.25 -16.11
N ASP A 355 -40.09 9.22 -16.69
CA ASP A 355 -41.53 9.11 -16.87
C ASP A 355 -41.78 7.89 -17.77
N LYS A 356 -42.52 6.88 -17.28
CA LYS A 356 -42.76 5.63 -18.00
C LYS A 356 -44.22 5.36 -18.26
N THR A 357 -44.57 5.35 -19.54
CA THR A 357 -45.67 4.53 -20.09
C THR A 357 -45.06 3.29 -20.73
N PHE A 358 -45.35 2.11 -20.19
CA PHE A 358 -44.98 0.83 -20.82
C PHE A 358 -46.04 0.45 -21.86
N GLU A 359 -45.63 -0.18 -22.97
CA GLU A 359 -46.53 -0.70 -24.00
C GLU A 359 -47.19 -2.02 -23.56
N SER A 360 -46.57 -2.79 -22.66
CA SER A 360 -47.15 -4.02 -22.13
C SER A 360 -46.65 -4.40 -20.72
N PRO A 361 -47.39 -5.23 -19.96
CA PRO A 361 -46.91 -5.80 -18.70
C PRO A 361 -45.68 -6.71 -18.85
N GLN A 362 -45.41 -7.25 -20.06
CA GLN A 362 -44.19 -8.02 -20.31
C GLN A 362 -42.96 -7.10 -20.33
N GLU A 363 -43.06 -5.93 -20.97
CA GLU A 363 -42.01 -4.91 -20.99
C GLU A 363 -41.74 -4.36 -19.58
N GLU A 364 -42.79 -4.13 -18.78
CA GLU A 364 -42.68 -3.72 -17.38
C GLU A 364 -41.97 -4.80 -16.53
N TYR A 365 -42.26 -6.09 -16.76
CA TYR A 365 -41.57 -7.21 -16.13
C TYR A 365 -40.10 -7.30 -16.53
N GLU A 366 -39.77 -7.18 -17.82
CA GLU A 366 -38.39 -7.20 -18.32
C GLU A 366 -37.58 -6.01 -17.77
N TYR A 367 -38.20 -4.85 -17.61
CA TYR A 367 -37.61 -3.68 -16.96
C TYR A 367 -37.35 -3.88 -15.46
N GLU A 368 -38.33 -4.35 -14.69
CA GLU A 368 -38.16 -4.60 -13.25
C GLU A 368 -37.17 -5.75 -12.98
N LEU A 369 -37.04 -6.71 -13.91
CA LEU A 369 -36.03 -7.76 -13.86
C LEU A 369 -34.63 -7.19 -14.05
N ALA A 370 -34.42 -6.35 -15.07
CA ALA A 370 -33.15 -5.67 -15.29
C ALA A 370 -32.77 -4.77 -14.10
N ARG A 371 -33.76 -4.12 -13.48
CA ARG A 371 -33.59 -3.29 -12.27
C ARG A 371 -33.22 -4.11 -11.04
N TYR A 372 -33.89 -5.23 -10.78
CA TYR A 372 -33.52 -6.17 -9.71
C TYR A 372 -32.04 -6.62 -9.85
N LEU A 373 -31.65 -7.05 -11.06
CA LEU A 373 -30.30 -7.54 -11.32
C LEU A 373 -29.24 -6.43 -11.14
N SER A 374 -29.51 -5.21 -11.61
CA SER A 374 -28.61 -4.06 -11.41
C SER A 374 -28.37 -3.76 -9.92
N TYR A 375 -29.41 -3.87 -9.08
CA TYR A 375 -29.26 -3.73 -7.63
C TYR A 375 -28.52 -4.93 -6.98
N GLU A 376 -28.69 -6.16 -7.48
CA GLU A 376 -27.94 -7.31 -6.96
C GLU A 376 -26.43 -7.17 -7.22
N GLU A 377 -26.07 -6.71 -8.42
CA GLU A 377 -24.68 -6.52 -8.84
C GLU A 377 -23.95 -5.41 -8.04
N LEU A 378 -24.68 -4.47 -7.44
CA LEU A 378 -24.14 -3.47 -6.51
C LEU A 378 -23.74 -4.05 -5.14
N VAL A 379 -24.25 -5.21 -4.73
CA VAL A 379 -24.02 -5.77 -3.37
C VAL A 379 -22.54 -6.11 -3.11
N PRO A 380 -21.86 -6.95 -3.89
CA PRO A 380 -20.45 -7.28 -3.63
C PRO A 380 -19.56 -6.05 -3.79
N LEU A 381 -19.87 -5.16 -4.73
CA LEU A 381 -19.18 -3.88 -4.90
C LEU A 381 -19.29 -3.00 -3.64
N ALA A 382 -20.48 -2.90 -3.05
CA ALA A 382 -20.69 -2.14 -1.83
C ALA A 382 -19.96 -2.77 -0.62
N ILE A 383 -19.84 -4.10 -0.56
CA ILE A 383 -19.03 -4.78 0.48
C ILE A 383 -17.55 -4.44 0.30
N GLU A 384 -16.99 -4.55 -0.91
CA GLU A 384 -15.57 -4.25 -1.16
C GLU A 384 -15.22 -2.78 -0.90
N GLN A 385 -16.05 -1.86 -1.40
CA GLN A 385 -15.81 -0.41 -1.27
C GLN A 385 -16.02 0.11 0.17
N LYS A 386 -17.04 -0.38 0.88
CA LYS A 386 -17.39 0.14 2.22
C LYS A 386 -16.77 -0.65 3.37
N ARG A 387 -16.19 -1.81 3.08
CA ARG A 387 -15.55 -2.74 4.05
C ARG A 387 -16.35 -2.90 5.36
N PRO A 388 -17.65 -3.25 5.27
CA PRO A 388 -18.52 -3.33 6.43
C PRO A 388 -18.04 -4.36 7.45
N SER A 389 -18.39 -4.16 8.72
CA SER A 389 -18.08 -5.14 9.77
C SER A 389 -18.75 -6.49 9.44
N LYS A 390 -18.12 -7.60 9.89
CA LYS A 390 -18.68 -8.94 9.67
C LYS A 390 -20.16 -9.06 10.07
N ARG A 391 -20.56 -8.39 11.15
CA ARG A 391 -21.96 -8.42 11.63
C ARG A 391 -22.93 -7.67 10.71
N ALA A 392 -22.46 -6.66 9.98
CA ALA A 392 -23.23 -6.01 8.93
C ALA A 392 -23.32 -6.89 7.67
N ILE A 393 -22.23 -7.57 7.27
CA ILE A 393 -22.24 -8.55 6.16
C ILE A 393 -23.28 -9.65 6.42
N GLU A 394 -23.24 -10.28 7.60
CA GLU A 394 -24.21 -11.30 8.03
C GLU A 394 -25.68 -10.85 7.93
N LEU A 395 -25.96 -9.55 8.05
CA LEU A 395 -27.30 -8.96 7.95
C LEU A 395 -27.63 -8.53 6.52
N MET A 396 -26.65 -8.12 5.73
CA MET A 396 -26.80 -7.94 4.28
C MET A 396 -27.16 -9.27 3.62
N ASP A 397 -26.43 -10.34 3.92
CA ASP A 397 -26.64 -11.68 3.38
C ASP A 397 -28.07 -12.18 3.61
N GLN A 398 -28.66 -11.92 4.79
CA GLN A 398 -30.05 -12.27 5.09
C GLN A 398 -31.05 -11.56 4.17
N PHE A 399 -30.79 -10.30 3.81
CA PHE A 399 -31.62 -9.57 2.83
C PHE A 399 -31.34 -10.01 1.39
N VAL A 400 -30.08 -10.34 1.06
CA VAL A 400 -29.67 -10.81 -0.28
C VAL A 400 -30.28 -12.18 -0.58
N VAL A 401 -30.15 -13.15 0.32
CA VAL A 401 -30.78 -14.47 0.21
C VAL A 401 -32.30 -14.32 0.06
N LYS A 402 -32.94 -13.51 0.90
CA LYS A 402 -34.40 -13.27 0.78
C LYS A 402 -34.80 -12.60 -0.54
N GLY A 403 -33.98 -11.68 -1.06
CA GLY A 403 -34.18 -11.09 -2.39
C GLY A 403 -34.10 -12.13 -3.49
N LYS A 404 -33.06 -12.97 -3.45
CA LYS A 404 -32.85 -14.08 -4.40
C LYS A 404 -33.99 -15.09 -4.35
N ASP A 405 -34.46 -15.49 -3.18
CA ASP A 405 -35.57 -16.43 -3.03
C ASP A 405 -36.85 -15.92 -3.71
N ILE A 406 -37.19 -14.64 -3.52
CA ILE A 406 -38.36 -14.02 -4.15
C ILE A 406 -38.18 -13.93 -5.67
N TYR A 407 -36.98 -13.62 -6.16
CA TYR A 407 -36.64 -13.60 -7.59
C TYR A 407 -36.71 -15.00 -8.23
N GLN A 408 -36.19 -16.06 -7.59
CA GLN A 408 -36.34 -17.42 -8.14
C GLN A 408 -37.82 -17.84 -8.20
N GLN A 409 -38.64 -17.41 -7.22
CA GLN A 409 -40.08 -17.65 -7.21
C GLN A 409 -40.85 -16.84 -8.27
N SER A 410 -40.35 -15.68 -8.72
CA SER A 410 -41.07 -14.87 -9.74
C SER A 410 -40.95 -15.44 -11.16
N LYS A 411 -39.91 -16.24 -11.45
CA LYS A 411 -39.68 -16.88 -12.76
C LYS A 411 -40.84 -17.77 -13.23
N PRO A 412 -41.29 -18.81 -12.48
CA PRO A 412 -42.40 -19.65 -12.91
C PRO A 412 -43.73 -18.90 -13.02
N VAL A 413 -43.89 -17.74 -12.35
CA VAL A 413 -45.06 -16.87 -12.46
C VAL A 413 -45.02 -16.10 -13.79
N ALA A 414 -43.85 -15.59 -14.19
CA ALA A 414 -43.64 -14.96 -15.51
C ALA A 414 -43.73 -15.96 -16.68
N GLU A 415 -43.28 -17.21 -16.50
CA GLU A 415 -43.43 -18.29 -17.48
C GLU A 415 -44.91 -18.61 -17.77
N GLN A 416 -45.78 -18.49 -16.76
CA GLN A 416 -47.24 -18.58 -16.89
C GLN A 416 -47.88 -17.32 -17.51
N LYS A 417 -47.06 -16.32 -17.89
CA LYS A 417 -47.47 -14.99 -18.40
C LYS A 417 -48.26 -14.13 -17.39
N ASP A 418 -48.22 -14.48 -16.11
CA ASP A 418 -48.71 -13.62 -15.02
C ASP A 418 -47.64 -12.58 -14.65
N TYR A 419 -47.31 -11.74 -15.65
CA TYR A 419 -46.32 -10.68 -15.49
C TYR A 419 -46.70 -9.72 -14.35
N LYS A 420 -48.00 -9.54 -14.09
CA LYS A 420 -48.50 -8.62 -13.06
C LYS A 420 -48.10 -9.05 -11.65
N ASN A 421 -48.24 -10.33 -11.31
CA ASN A 421 -47.74 -10.84 -10.03
C ASN A 421 -46.21 -10.97 -10.03
N ALA A 422 -45.60 -11.33 -11.16
CA ALA A 422 -44.14 -11.43 -11.26
C ALA A 422 -43.43 -10.06 -11.07
N ILE A 423 -44.00 -8.96 -11.55
CA ILE A 423 -43.54 -7.58 -11.30
C ILE A 423 -43.55 -7.26 -9.81
N LEU A 424 -44.66 -7.53 -9.10
CA LEU A 424 -44.78 -7.28 -7.67
C LEU A 424 -43.74 -8.08 -6.85
N MET A 425 -43.42 -9.30 -7.30
CA MET A 425 -42.35 -10.11 -6.71
C MET A 425 -40.97 -9.52 -6.97
N LEU A 426 -40.66 -9.07 -8.20
CA LEU A 426 -39.39 -8.41 -8.53
C LEU A 426 -39.19 -7.09 -7.77
N GLN A 427 -40.25 -6.30 -7.58
CA GLN A 427 -40.24 -5.11 -6.72
C GLN A 427 -39.98 -5.49 -5.25
N GLY A 428 -40.63 -6.54 -4.75
CA GLY A 428 -40.42 -7.08 -3.40
C GLY A 428 -39.01 -7.64 -3.17
N ALA A 429 -38.41 -8.26 -4.19
CA ALA A 429 -37.03 -8.73 -4.21
C ALA A 429 -36.03 -7.55 -4.21
N THR A 430 -36.22 -6.61 -5.13
CA THR A 430 -35.44 -5.36 -5.24
C THR A 430 -35.42 -4.59 -3.92
N PHE A 431 -36.56 -4.50 -3.24
CA PHE A 431 -36.64 -3.87 -1.93
C PHE A 431 -35.78 -4.56 -0.86
N GLN A 432 -35.60 -5.89 -0.88
CA GLN A 432 -34.64 -6.54 0.03
C GLN A 432 -33.20 -6.19 -0.35
N ILE A 433 -32.84 -6.20 -1.63
CA ILE A 433 -31.48 -5.85 -2.06
C ILE A 433 -31.15 -4.40 -1.70
N GLN A 434 -32.07 -3.46 -1.91
CA GLN A 434 -31.95 -2.08 -1.43
C GLN A 434 -31.82 -1.99 0.10
N ARG A 435 -32.37 -2.93 0.89
CA ARG A 435 -32.13 -2.98 2.34
C ARG A 435 -30.71 -3.44 2.67
N ALA A 436 -30.16 -4.42 1.94
CA ALA A 436 -28.75 -4.81 2.08
C ALA A 436 -27.83 -3.63 1.77
N LEU A 437 -28.02 -2.95 0.64
CA LEU A 437 -27.21 -1.79 0.24
C LEU A 437 -27.29 -0.64 1.26
N ARG A 438 -28.47 -0.36 1.82
CA ARG A 438 -28.67 0.67 2.85
C ARG A 438 -27.99 0.35 4.19
N MET A 439 -27.64 -0.90 4.48
CA MET A 439 -26.82 -1.25 5.66
C MET A 439 -25.42 -0.63 5.59
N VAL A 440 -24.93 -0.31 4.38
CA VAL A 440 -23.57 0.23 4.14
C VAL A 440 -23.58 1.62 3.51
N GLY A 441 -24.70 2.34 3.64
CA GLY A 441 -24.83 3.72 3.20
C GLY A 441 -25.02 3.93 1.70
N VAL A 442 -25.12 2.87 0.91
CA VAL A 442 -25.57 2.93 -0.50
C VAL A 442 -27.09 3.09 -0.51
N ARG A 443 -27.63 3.95 -1.38
CA ARG A 443 -29.05 4.38 -1.35
C ARG A 443 -29.80 3.98 -2.61
#